data_AF-A0A094GTP7-F1
#
_entry.id   AF-A0A094GTP7-F1
#
_cell.length_a   1.000
_cell.length_b   1.000
_cell.length_c   1.000
_cell.angle_alpha   90.00
_cell.angle_beta   90.00
_cell.angle_gamma   90.00
#
_symmetry.space_group_name_H-M   'P 1'
#
loop_
_entity.id
_entity.type
_entity.pdbx_description
1 polymer ?
#
loop_
_entity_poly.entity_id
_entity_poly.type
_entity_poly.pdbx_seq_one_letter_code
_entity_poly.pdbx_strand_id
1 'polypeptide(L)'
;MKLTLLPILTFLALASAAAQPQRQVIVSYPDNTPYSVLEAAMDEIRAAGGMITHEYKIFKGFAAKASVKALETVQAMGTEYVALIEEDAIISVNSGNAQ
;
A
#
# COMPACT_ATOMS: atom_id res chain seq x y z
N MET A 1 -16.55 41.29 -21.60
CA MET A 1 -16.78 40.05 -20.81
C MET A 1 -15.90 38.90 -21.32
N LYS A 2 -14.57 38.93 -21.24
CA LYS A 2 -13.75 37.82 -21.78
C LYS A 2 -12.35 37.73 -21.15
N LEU A 3 -12.18 37.65 -19.82
CA LEU A 3 -10.86 37.32 -19.26
C LEU A 3 -10.83 36.82 -17.79
N THR A 4 -11.99 36.57 -17.18
CA THR A 4 -12.06 36.04 -15.80
C THR A 4 -12.07 34.51 -15.70
N LEU A 5 -12.07 33.80 -16.83
CA LEU A 5 -12.16 32.32 -16.86
C LEU A 5 -10.79 31.63 -16.79
N LEU A 6 -9.70 32.33 -17.09
CA LEU A 6 -8.33 31.78 -17.11
C LEU A 6 -7.81 31.29 -15.74
N PRO A 7 -8.02 31.99 -14.60
CA PRO A 7 -7.50 31.52 -13.31
C PRO A 7 -8.26 30.33 -12.72
N ILE A 8 -9.49 30.09 -13.17
CA ILE A 8 -10.30 28.94 -12.74
C ILE A 8 -9.78 27.65 -13.39
N LEU A 9 -9.36 27.73 -14.65
CA LEU A 9 -8.84 26.58 -15.39
C LEU A 9 -7.47 26.13 -14.88
N THR A 10 -6.62 27.05 -14.42
CA THR A 10 -5.32 26.72 -13.81
C THR A 10 -5.48 26.10 -12.41
N PHE A 11 -6.45 26.55 -11.61
CA PHE A 11 -6.75 25.92 -10.31
C PHE A 11 -7.29 24.49 -10.45
N LEU A 12 -8.09 24.22 -11.50
CA LEU A 12 -8.66 22.89 -11.72
C LEU A 12 -7.60 21.86 -12.18
N ALA A 13 -6.56 22.29 -12.90
CA ALA A 13 -5.46 21.43 -13.34
C ALA A 13 -4.55 20.94 -12.18
N LEU A 14 -4.49 21.69 -11.08
CA LEU A 14 -3.74 21.29 -9.87
C LEU A 14 -4.52 20.33 -8.97
N ALA A 15 -5.86 20.33 -9.07
CA ALA A 15 -6.73 19.47 -8.25
C ALA A 15 -6.89 18.05 -8.82
N SER A 16 -6.46 17.80 -10.06
CA SER A 16 -6.56 16.49 -10.72
C SER A 16 -5.35 15.59 -10.46
N ALA A 17 -4.79 15.59 -9.25
CA ALA A 17 -3.98 14.46 -8.80
C ALA A 17 -4.93 13.31 -8.47
N ALA A 18 -5.28 12.51 -9.48
CA ALA A 18 -6.13 11.34 -9.28
C ALA A 18 -5.47 10.42 -8.23
N ALA A 19 -6.22 10.04 -7.20
CA ALA A 19 -5.76 9.07 -6.22
C ALA A 19 -5.34 7.80 -6.95
N GLN A 20 -4.09 7.38 -6.78
CA GLN A 20 -3.61 6.15 -7.42
C GLN A 20 -4.40 4.96 -6.88
N PRO A 21 -4.82 4.01 -7.73
CA PRO A 21 -5.47 2.80 -7.25
C PRO A 21 -4.56 2.07 -6.26
N GLN A 22 -5.11 1.76 -5.08
CA GLN A 22 -4.41 1.08 -4.00
C GLN A 22 -4.86 -0.38 -3.90
N ARG A 23 -3.93 -1.27 -3.58
CA ARG A 23 -4.17 -2.67 -3.24
C ARG A 23 -4.15 -2.85 -1.72
N GLN A 24 -4.93 -3.80 -1.22
CA GLN A 24 -4.80 -4.31 0.13
C GLN A 24 -3.85 -5.51 0.09
N VAL A 25 -2.80 -5.46 0.87
CA VAL A 25 -1.76 -6.49 0.88
C VAL A 25 -1.32 -6.84 2.28
N ILE A 26 -0.75 -8.02 2.40
CA ILE A 26 0.09 -8.45 3.51
C ILE A 26 1.53 -8.49 3.00
N VAL A 27 2.43 -7.83 3.72
CA VAL A 27 3.87 -7.86 3.47
C VAL A 27 4.52 -8.66 4.60
N SER A 28 5.22 -9.72 4.25
CA SER A 28 5.92 -10.59 5.19
C SER A 28 7.41 -10.69 4.86
N TYR A 29 8.22 -10.98 5.87
CA TYR A 29 9.67 -11.07 5.81
C TYR A 29 10.16 -12.33 6.54
N PRO A 30 11.39 -12.82 6.24
CA PRO A 30 12.04 -13.86 7.02
C PRO A 30 12.14 -13.52 8.52
N ASP A 31 12.07 -14.53 9.39
CA ASP A 31 12.01 -14.33 10.86
C ASP A 31 13.22 -13.58 11.45
N ASN A 32 14.39 -13.73 10.83
CA ASN A 32 15.63 -13.06 11.24
C ASN A 32 15.73 -11.59 10.77
N THR A 33 14.70 -11.06 10.12
CA THR A 33 14.71 -9.69 9.60
C THR A 33 14.74 -8.66 10.73
N PRO A 34 15.72 -7.74 10.76
CA PRO A 34 15.78 -6.65 11.72
C PRO A 34 14.56 -5.73 11.61
N TYR A 35 14.10 -5.20 12.75
CA TYR A 35 12.93 -4.33 12.76
C TYR A 35 13.08 -3.08 11.89
N SER A 36 14.30 -2.52 11.80
CA SER A 36 14.60 -1.35 10.97
C SER A 36 14.29 -1.57 9.48
N VAL A 37 14.34 -2.81 8.98
CA VAL A 37 13.97 -3.14 7.60
C VAL A 37 12.45 -3.04 7.41
N LEU A 38 11.67 -3.55 8.37
CA LEU A 38 10.21 -3.44 8.37
C LEU A 38 9.78 -1.98 8.50
N GLU A 39 10.43 -1.24 9.40
CA GLU A 39 10.19 0.19 9.62
C GLU A 39 10.44 0.99 8.34
N ALA A 40 11.58 0.79 7.68
CA ALA A 40 11.90 1.45 6.42
C ALA A 40 10.89 1.14 5.31
N ALA A 41 10.43 -0.12 5.21
CA ALA A 41 9.41 -0.50 4.25
C ALA A 41 8.05 0.15 4.56
N MET A 42 7.63 0.19 5.83
CA MET A 42 6.40 0.87 6.23
C MET A 42 6.48 2.38 5.96
N ASP A 43 7.64 3.00 6.16
CA ASP A 43 7.86 4.42 5.89
C ASP A 43 7.81 4.74 4.39
N GLU A 44 8.35 3.87 3.53
CA GLU A 44 8.20 4.01 2.08
C GLU A 44 6.71 3.96 1.67
N ILE A 45 5.95 3.03 2.23
CA ILE A 45 4.50 2.94 1.98
C ILE A 45 3.79 4.24 2.41
N ARG A 46 4.11 4.79 3.59
CA ARG A 46 3.53 6.06 4.08
C ARG A 46 3.94 7.24 3.21
N ALA A 47 5.21 7.32 2.81
CA ALA A 47 5.75 8.38 1.95
C ALA A 47 5.07 8.39 0.56
N ALA A 48 4.71 7.21 0.06
CA ALA A 48 3.96 7.05 -1.18
C ALA A 48 2.43 7.30 -1.04
N GLY A 49 1.96 7.78 0.12
CA GLY A 49 0.55 8.04 0.39
C GLY A 49 -0.28 6.79 0.70
N GLY A 50 0.37 5.66 1.00
CA GLY A 50 -0.25 4.45 1.50
C GLY A 50 -0.53 4.51 3.00
N MET A 51 -1.17 3.45 3.51
CA MET A 51 -1.57 3.32 4.90
C MET A 51 -1.20 1.94 5.43
N ILE A 52 -0.57 1.88 6.60
CA ILE A 52 -0.38 0.64 7.35
C ILE A 52 -1.67 0.37 8.13
N THR A 53 -2.31 -0.76 7.87
CA THR A 53 -3.59 -1.14 8.50
C THR A 53 -3.39 -2.03 9.72
N HIS A 54 -2.31 -2.81 9.75
CA HIS A 54 -1.96 -3.64 10.89
C HIS A 54 -0.48 -3.97 10.90
N GLU A 55 0.12 -4.10 12.08
CA GLU A 55 1.48 -4.62 12.26
C GLU A 55 1.40 -5.92 13.04
N TYR A 56 1.97 -6.99 12.49
CA TYR A 56 1.87 -8.32 13.08
C TYR A 56 2.92 -8.51 14.17
N LYS A 57 2.51 -9.10 15.30
CA LYS A 57 3.41 -9.48 16.40
C LYS A 57 3.82 -10.96 16.35
N ILE A 58 3.11 -11.77 15.56
CA ILE A 58 3.28 -13.23 15.47
C ILE A 58 4.30 -13.64 14.40
N PHE A 59 4.57 -12.79 13.41
CA PHE A 59 5.61 -12.95 12.39
C PHE A 59 6.13 -11.56 11.98
N LYS A 60 7.23 -11.52 11.22
CA LYS A 60 7.80 -10.27 10.70
C LYS A 60 6.99 -9.77 9.51
N GLY A 61 6.08 -8.84 9.73
CA GLY A 61 5.29 -8.27 8.64
C GLY A 61 4.24 -7.28 9.07
N PHE A 62 3.54 -6.73 8.09
CA PHE A 62 2.45 -5.78 8.27
C PHE A 62 1.42 -5.89 7.14
N ALA A 63 0.20 -5.43 7.39
CA ALA A 63 -0.83 -5.24 6.37
C ALA A 63 -0.88 -3.77 5.95
N ALA A 64 -1.14 -3.51 4.67
CA ALA A 64 -1.15 -2.17 4.13
C ALA A 64 -2.17 -1.97 2.99
N LYS A 65 -2.57 -0.71 2.81
CA LYS A 65 -3.16 -0.18 1.58
C LYS A 65 -2.10 0.64 0.86
N ALA A 66 -1.71 0.21 -0.33
CA ALA A 66 -0.58 0.82 -1.04
C ALA A 66 -0.78 0.82 -2.56
N SER A 67 -0.18 1.79 -3.25
CA SER A 67 -0.13 1.79 -4.71
C SER A 67 0.82 0.70 -5.21
N VAL A 68 0.61 0.21 -6.44
CA VAL A 68 1.47 -0.81 -7.06
C VAL A 68 2.93 -0.34 -7.09
N LYS A 69 3.16 0.93 -7.41
CA LYS A 69 4.51 1.52 -7.43
C LYS A 69 5.18 1.48 -6.06
N ALA A 70 4.44 1.76 -4.98
CA ALA A 70 5.00 1.69 -3.63
C ALA A 70 5.40 0.25 -3.26
N LEU A 71 4.59 -0.72 -3.67
CA LEU A 71 4.87 -2.14 -3.45
C LEU A 71 6.08 -2.62 -4.27
N GLU A 72 6.23 -2.16 -5.51
CA GLU A 72 7.41 -2.42 -6.35
C GLU A 72 8.68 -1.82 -5.71
N THR A 73 8.61 -0.61 -5.16
CA THR A 73 9.73 -0.02 -4.41
C THR A 73 10.09 -0.87 -3.20
N VAL A 74 9.12 -1.25 -2.37
CA VAL A 74 9.35 -2.12 -1.21
C VAL A 74 9.97 -3.45 -1.62
N GLN A 75 9.50 -4.05 -2.72
CA GLN A 75 10.08 -5.28 -3.25
C GLN A 75 11.54 -5.08 -3.67
N ALA A 76 11.86 -3.96 -4.32
CA ALA A 76 13.21 -3.62 -4.79
C ALA A 76 14.19 -3.24 -3.66
N MET A 77 13.69 -2.81 -2.50
CA MET A 77 14.52 -2.56 -1.31
C MET A 77 15.08 -3.87 -0.71
N GLY A 78 14.47 -5.02 -1.02
CA GLY A 78 14.90 -6.32 -0.52
C GLY A 78 16.19 -6.78 -1.18
N THR A 79 17.30 -6.75 -0.44
CA THR A 79 18.57 -7.37 -0.85
C THR A 79 18.83 -8.65 -0.05
N GLU A 80 19.17 -8.50 1.23
CA GLU A 80 19.38 -9.60 2.18
C GLU A 80 18.03 -10.12 2.73
N TYR A 81 17.09 -9.21 2.99
CA TYR A 81 15.76 -9.53 3.52
C TYR A 81 14.70 -9.21 2.47
N VAL A 82 14.30 -10.24 1.72
CA VAL A 82 13.34 -10.09 0.63
C VAL A 82 11.92 -10.12 1.19
N ALA A 83 11.14 -9.08 0.88
CA ALA A 83 9.73 -9.03 1.20
C ALA A 83 8.93 -10.00 0.32
N LEU A 84 7.98 -10.72 0.91
CA LEU A 84 6.91 -11.42 0.20
C LEU A 84 5.64 -10.57 0.31
N ILE A 85 5.06 -10.21 -0.83
CA ILE A 85 3.88 -9.35 -0.91
C ILE A 85 2.72 -10.18 -1.47
N GLU A 86 1.66 -10.33 -0.68
CA GLU A 86 0.47 -11.10 -1.05
C GLU A 86 -0.76 -10.19 -1.03
N GLU A 87 -1.66 -10.34 -2.00
CA GLU A 87 -2.93 -9.61 -2.00
C GLU A 87 -3.86 -10.16 -0.91
N ASP A 88 -4.49 -9.24 -0.17
CA ASP A 88 -5.47 -9.60 0.85
C ASP A 88 -6.76 -10.10 0.18
N ALA A 89 -7.33 -11.16 0.74
CA ALA A 89 -8.47 -11.87 0.16
C ALA A 89 -9.60 -12.05 1.18
N ILE A 90 -10.83 -11.86 0.70
CA ILE A 90 -12.03 -12.10 1.51
C ILE A 90 -12.30 -13.60 1.52
N ILE A 91 -12.33 -14.19 2.71
CA ILE A 91 -12.75 -15.58 2.92
C ILE A 91 -14.23 -15.60 3.32
N SER A 92 -15.00 -16.51 2.72
CA SER A 92 -16.41 -16.72 3.04
C SER A 92 -16.65 -18.11 3.62
N VAL A 93 -17.59 -18.21 4.55
CA VAL A 93 -18.07 -19.50 5.05
C VAL A 93 -19.06 -20.06 4.03
N ASN A 94 -18.80 -21.26 3.53
CA ASN A 94 -19.80 -21.99 2.76
C ASN A 94 -20.85 -22.55 3.73
N SER A 95 -21.93 -21.79 3.95
CA SER A 95 -23.13 -22.28 4.62
C SER A 95 -23.83 -23.24 3.68
N GLY A 96 -23.35 -24.49 3.64
CA GLY A 96 -23.95 -25.56 2.86
C GLY A 96 -25.41 -25.70 3.24
N ASN A 97 -26.30 -25.28 2.35
CA ASN A 97 -27.70 -25.63 2.45
C ASN A 97 -27.76 -27.16 2.34
N ALA A 98 -28.05 -27.83 3.46
CA ALA A 98 -28.63 -29.15 3.43
C ALA A 98 -29.94 -29.03 2.64
N GLN A 99 -29.90 -29.37 1.36
CA GLN A 99 -31.09 -29.73 0.60
C GLN A 99 -31.53 -31.13 1.00
#